data_AF-H5SBA9-F1
#
_entry.id   AF-H5SBA9-F1
#
_cell.length_a   1.000
_cell.length_b   1.000
_cell.length_c   1.000
_cell.angle_alpha   90.00
_cell.angle_beta   90.00
_cell.angle_gamma   90.00
#
_symmetry.space_group_name_H-M   'P 1'
#
loop_
_entity.id
_entity.type
_entity.pdbx_description
1 polymer ?
#
loop_
_entity_poly.entity_id
_entity_poly.type
_entity_poly.pdbx_seq_one_letter_code
_entity_poly.pdbx_strand_id
1 'polypeptide(L)'
;MIGGAQGTGVDSSANVFSRAAASYGLYVFGKREYYSNIKGEHSYFSVVISDGKVHSTMDEVHLLATFDSETVVRHAWEVVEGGGIIYDSLAVGEKITS
;
A
#
# COMPACT_ATOMS: atom_id res chain seq x y z
N MET A 1 -3.59 -0.47 -1.06
CA MET A 1 -2.43 -0.53 -0.15
C MET A 1 -1.18 -0.20 -0.94
N ILE A 2 -0.31 0.64 -0.39
CA ILE A 2 1.01 0.94 -0.93
C ILE A 2 2.02 0.35 0.05
N GLY A 3 2.89 -0.56 -0.40
CA GLY A 3 3.94 -1.14 0.44
C GLY A 3 5.34 -0.83 -0.08
N GLY A 4 6.31 -0.94 0.83
CA GLY A 4 7.71 -0.78 0.50
C GLY A 4 8.62 -0.67 1.72
N ALA A 5 9.92 -0.87 1.55
CA ALA A 5 10.92 -0.56 2.58
C ALA A 5 10.82 0.91 3.07
N GLN A 6 10.99 1.13 4.37
CA GLN A 6 10.90 2.48 4.95
C GLN A 6 11.87 3.48 4.30
N GLY A 7 11.34 4.62 3.85
CA GLY A 7 12.11 5.70 3.21
C GLY A 7 12.17 5.65 1.67
N THR A 8 11.54 4.66 1.04
CA THR A 8 11.48 4.51 -0.43
C THR A 8 10.40 5.36 -1.11
N GLY A 9 9.55 6.05 -0.34
CA GLY A 9 8.50 6.92 -0.85
C GLY A 9 7.06 6.40 -0.68
N VAL A 10 6.85 5.31 0.06
CA VAL A 10 5.53 4.74 0.41
C VAL A 10 4.54 5.83 0.86
N ASP A 11 4.94 6.69 1.80
CA ASP A 11 4.08 7.77 2.31
C ASP A 11 3.77 8.84 1.27
N SER A 12 4.76 9.20 0.46
CA SER A 12 4.60 10.23 -0.57
C SER A 12 3.57 9.77 -1.60
N SER A 13 3.70 8.53 -2.07
CA SER A 13 2.76 7.91 -3.01
C SER A 13 1.35 7.81 -2.42
N ALA A 14 1.22 7.33 -1.18
CA ALA A 14 -0.06 7.23 -0.49
C ALA A 14 -0.74 8.60 -0.33
N ASN A 15 0.02 9.64 0.04
CA ASN A 15 -0.49 11.00 0.20
C ASN A 15 -0.91 11.63 -1.13
N VAL A 16 -0.12 11.47 -2.19
CA VAL A 16 -0.46 12.00 -3.52
C VAL A 16 -1.76 11.37 -4.03
N PHE A 17 -1.86 10.04 -3.94
CA PHE A 17 -3.06 9.30 -4.35
C PHE A 17 -4.29 9.71 -3.53
N SER A 18 -4.15 9.77 -2.20
CA SER A 18 -5.20 10.22 -1.27
C SER A 18 -5.69 11.63 -1.58
N ARG A 19 -4.76 12.57 -1.82
CA ARG A 19 -5.10 13.97 -2.15
C ARG A 19 -5.82 14.08 -3.48
N ALA A 20 -5.39 13.32 -4.49
CA ALA A 20 -6.08 13.28 -5.77
C ALA A 20 -7.53 12.81 -5.58
N ALA A 21 -7.76 11.69 -4.89
CA ALA A 21 -9.10 11.20 -4.61
C ALA A 21 -9.98 12.21 -3.84
N ALA A 22 -9.43 12.81 -2.78
CA ALA A 22 -10.12 13.85 -2.01
C ALA A 22 -10.47 15.08 -2.87
N SER A 23 -9.62 15.47 -3.83
CA SER A 23 -9.89 16.58 -4.74
C SER A 23 -11.07 16.34 -5.69
N TYR A 24 -11.43 15.07 -5.92
CA TYR A 24 -12.62 14.67 -6.67
C TYR A 24 -13.86 14.47 -5.78
N GLY A 25 -13.81 14.89 -4.50
CA GLY A 25 -14.94 14.83 -3.57
C GLY A 25 -15.14 13.49 -2.87
N LEU A 26 -14.16 12.57 -2.95
CA LEU A 26 -14.22 11.28 -2.27
C LEU A 26 -13.73 11.39 -0.82
N TYR A 27 -14.27 10.54 0.04
CA TYR A 27 -13.82 10.37 1.42
C TYR A 27 -12.59 9.47 1.44
N VAL A 28 -11.56 9.89 2.18
CA VAL A 28 -10.30 9.17 2.28
C VAL A 28 -9.97 8.90 3.74
N PHE A 29 -9.65 7.65 4.04
CA PHE A 29 -9.13 7.23 5.34
C PHE A 29 -7.80 6.50 5.17
N GLY A 30 -6.78 6.93 5.90
CA GLY A 30 -5.43 6.39 5.81
C GLY A 30 -4.99 5.71 7.10
N LYS A 31 -4.50 4.47 7.00
CA LYS A 31 -3.85 3.73 8.09
C LYS A 31 -2.41 3.42 7.71
N ARG A 32 -1.50 3.84 8.58
CA ARG A 32 -0.05 3.78 8.40
C ARG A 32 0.48 2.69 9.35
N GLU A 33 1.16 1.66 8.85
CA GLU A 33 1.69 0.56 9.68
C GLU A 33 3.22 0.49 9.56
N TYR A 34 3.90 0.51 10.71
CA TYR A 34 5.36 0.55 10.85
C TYR A 34 5.82 -0.51 11.82
N TYR A 35 6.85 -1.27 11.44
CA TYR A 35 7.69 -1.94 12.42
C TYR A 35 8.60 -0.91 13.10
N SER A 36 8.85 -1.09 14.40
CA SER A 36 9.63 -0.16 15.25
C SER A 36 11.13 -0.19 14.90
N ASN A 37 11.51 0.33 13.73
CA ASN A 37 12.89 0.48 13.27
C ASN A 37 13.05 1.79 12.48
N ILE A 38 14.29 2.29 12.36
CA ILE A 38 14.59 3.62 11.80
C ILE A 38 14.69 3.60 10.26
N LYS A 39 15.15 2.50 9.63
CA LYS A 39 15.26 2.30 8.17
C LYS A 39 15.30 0.81 7.81
N GLY A 40 14.84 0.46 6.60
CA GLY A 40 15.12 -0.81 5.93
C GLY A 40 14.04 -1.89 6.05
N GLU A 41 13.31 -1.93 7.16
CA GLU A 41 12.20 -2.88 7.32
C GLU A 41 10.98 -2.52 6.47
N HIS A 42 10.21 -3.54 6.11
CA HIS A 42 8.97 -3.43 5.37
C HIS A 42 7.98 -2.47 6.06
N SER A 43 7.31 -1.62 5.29
CA SER A 43 6.25 -0.74 5.76
C SER A 43 5.13 -0.66 4.74
N TYR A 44 3.91 -0.39 5.20
CA TYR A 44 2.80 -0.22 4.29
C TYR A 44 1.83 0.86 4.76
N PHE A 45 1.13 1.42 3.78
CA PHE A 45 0.12 2.44 3.94
C PHE A 45 -1.15 1.95 3.26
N SER A 46 -2.17 1.68 4.08
CA SER A 46 -3.51 1.35 3.61
C SER A 46 -4.34 2.62 3.48
N VAL A 47 -4.90 2.84 2.29
CA VAL A 47 -5.79 3.96 1.99
C VAL A 47 -7.12 3.39 1.54
N VAL A 48 -8.20 3.79 2.20
CA VAL A 48 -9.58 3.51 1.81
C VAL A 48 -10.16 4.77 1.19
N ILE A 49 -10.75 4.62 0.00
CA ILE A 49 -11.43 5.69 -0.74
C ILE A 49 -12.88 5.26 -0.93
N SER A 50 -13.83 6.15 -0.63
CA SER A 50 -15.25 5.89 -0.79
C SER A 50 -16.00 7.16 -1.23
N ASP A 51 -17.10 6.97 -1.92
CA ASP A 51 -18.12 7.99 -2.23
C ASP A 51 -18.94 8.40 -0.98
N GLY A 52 -18.90 7.58 0.08
CA GLY A 52 -19.52 7.84 1.37
C GLY A 52 -18.52 7.90 2.53
N LYS A 53 -19.01 8.26 3.72
CA LYS A 53 -18.16 8.38 4.92
C LYS A 53 -17.61 7.00 5.31
N VAL A 54 -16.28 6.89 5.38
CA VAL A 54 -15.60 5.66 5.80
C VAL A 54 -15.70 5.52 7.31
N HIS A 55 -16.31 4.42 7.79
CA HIS A 55 -16.54 4.15 9.22
C HIS A 55 -15.61 3.09 9.83
N SER A 56 -14.87 2.34 9.01
CA SER A 56 -13.92 1.32 9.44
C SER A 56 -12.79 1.12 8.43
N THR A 57 -11.66 0.60 8.91
CA THR A 57 -10.63 0.01 8.06
C THR A 57 -11.09 -1.38 7.67
N MET A 58 -11.29 -1.64 6.38
CA MET A 58 -11.43 -3.01 5.87
C MET A 58 -10.04 -3.62 5.72
N ASP A 59 -9.91 -4.89 6.05
CA ASP A 59 -8.69 -5.67 5.83
C ASP A 59 -8.53 -6.06 4.34
N GLU A 60 -9.58 -5.87 3.53
CA GLU A 60 -9.59 -6.21 2.11
C GLU A 60 -8.78 -5.23 1.25
N VAL A 61 -7.81 -5.77 0.50
CA VAL A 61 -7.00 -4.98 -0.44
C VAL A 61 -7.56 -5.12 -1.86
N HIS A 62 -8.11 -4.02 -2.40
CA HIS A 62 -8.61 -3.99 -3.78
C HIS A 62 -7.49 -3.70 -4.80
N LEU A 63 -6.46 -2.99 -4.37
CA LEU A 63 -5.28 -2.65 -5.17
C LEU A 63 -4.04 -2.64 -4.28
N LEU A 64 -3.06 -3.48 -4.59
CA LEU A 64 -1.73 -3.46 -3.97
C LEU A 64 -0.74 -2.81 -4.94
N ALA A 65 0.00 -1.80 -4.47
CA ALA A 65 1.05 -1.14 -5.25
C ALA A 65 2.37 -1.19 -4.49
N THR A 66 3.45 -1.61 -5.14
CA THR A 66 4.77 -1.71 -4.51
C THR A 66 5.92 -1.56 -5.49
N PHE A 67 7.07 -1.17 -4.97
CA PHE A 67 8.35 -1.13 -5.68
C PHE A 67 9.31 -2.24 -5.24
N ASP A 68 8.92 -3.09 -4.28
CA ASP A 68 9.72 -4.22 -3.84
C ASP A 68 8.97 -5.56 -3.90
N SER A 69 9.74 -6.63 -4.05
CA SER A 69 9.22 -8.00 -4.08
C SER A 69 8.74 -8.49 -2.72
N GLU A 70 9.29 -7.94 -1.63
CA GLU A 70 8.92 -8.30 -0.27
C GLU A 70 7.45 -8.01 0.04
N THR A 71 6.96 -6.83 -0.37
CA THR A 71 5.56 -6.45 -0.23
C THR A 71 4.63 -7.43 -0.96
N VAL A 72 4.99 -7.83 -2.18
CA VAL A 72 4.18 -8.79 -2.95
C VAL A 72 4.08 -10.11 -2.19
N VAL A 73 5.21 -10.64 -1.69
CA VAL A 73 5.21 -11.90 -0.94
C VAL A 73 4.42 -11.79 0.37
N ARG A 74 4.52 -10.65 1.07
CA ARG A 74 3.84 -10.44 2.36
C ARG A 74 2.35 -10.19 2.24
N HIS A 75 1.88 -9.54 1.16
CA HIS A 75 0.51 -8.99 1.10
C HIS A 75 -0.31 -9.42 -0.13
N ALA A 76 0.25 -10.13 -1.12
CA ALA A 76 -0.51 -10.51 -2.32
C ALA A 76 -1.76 -11.36 -1.99
N TRP A 77 -1.73 -12.12 -0.90
CA TRP A 77 -2.86 -12.95 -0.45
C TRP A 77 -3.97 -12.14 0.24
N GLU A 78 -3.72 -10.87 0.60
CA GLU A 78 -4.74 -9.95 1.12
C GLU A 78 -5.53 -9.27 -0.01
N VAL A 79 -5.10 -9.46 -1.26
CA VAL A 79 -5.77 -8.89 -2.43
C VAL A 79 -7.01 -9.72 -2.77
N VAL A 80 -8.16 -9.05 -2.81
CA VAL A 80 -9.44 -9.70 -3.09
C VAL A 80 -9.50 -10.26 -4.52
N GLU A 81 -10.41 -11.22 -4.75
CA GLU A 81 -10.69 -11.69 -6.10
C GLU A 81 -11.14 -10.54 -7.00
N GLY A 82 -10.55 -10.43 -8.19
CA GLY A 82 -10.77 -9.30 -9.11
C GLY A 82 -10.00 -8.02 -8.76
N GLY A 83 -9.24 -8.02 -7.66
CA GLY A 83 -8.32 -6.94 -7.30
C GLY A 83 -7.07 -6.89 -8.18
N GLY A 84 -6.30 -5.82 -8.03
CA GLY A 84 -5.08 -5.57 -8.83
C GLY A 84 -3.80 -5.57 -7.99
N ILE A 85 -2.69 -6.02 -8.60
CA ILE A 85 -1.34 -5.85 -8.07
C ILE A 85 -0.51 -5.08 -9.10
N ILE A 86 0.03 -3.94 -8.68
CA ILE A 86 1.02 -3.15 -9.42
C ILE A 86 2.36 -3.34 -8.71
N TYR A 87 3.33 -3.89 -9.43
CA TYR A 87 4.67 -4.14 -8.92
C TYR A 87 5.70 -3.73 -9.96
N ASP A 88 6.93 -3.48 -9.52
CA ASP A 88 8.05 -3.26 -10.43
C ASP A 88 8.51 -4.58 -11.06
N SER A 89 8.34 -4.71 -12.38
CA SER A 89 8.78 -5.89 -13.13
C SER A 89 10.30 -6.14 -13.05
N LEU A 90 11.10 -5.10 -12.75
CA LEU A 90 12.55 -5.23 -12.58
C LEU A 90 12.93 -5.85 -11.23
N ALA A 91 12.03 -5.80 -10.24
CA ALA A 91 12.23 -6.43 -8.94
C ALA A 91 11.95 -7.95 -8.97
N VAL A 92 11.42 -8.47 -10.08
CA VAL A 92 11.11 -9.90 -10.23
C VAL A 92 12.39 -10.73 -10.21
N GLY A 93 12.46 -11.68 -9.27
CA GLY A 93 13.61 -12.58 -9.11
C GLY A 93 14.67 -12.08 -8.13
N GLU A 94 14.44 -10.96 -7.45
CA GLU A 94 15.27 -10.54 -6.33
C GLU A 94 15.25 -11.58 -5.20
N LYS A 95 16.41 -11.79 -4.56
CA LYS A 95 16.49 -12.62 -3.36
C LYS A 95 15.81 -11.89 -2.21
N ILE A 96 14.72 -12.46 -1.73
CA ILE A 96 14.11 -12.03 -0.47
C ILE A 96 14.92 -12.65 0.66
N THR A 97 15.76 -11.85 1.32
CA THR A 97 16.45 -12.23 2.55
C THR A 97 15.49 -12.11 3.73
N SER A 98 15.27 -13.23 4.42
CA SER A 98 14.48 -13.36 5.66
C SER A 98 15.14 -12.66 6.84
#